data_AF-A0A6P5ATQ7-F1
#
_entry.id   AF-A0A6P5ATQ7-F1
#
_cell.length_a   1.000
_cell.length_b   1.000
_cell.length_c   1.000
_cell.angle_alpha   90.00
_cell.angle_beta   90.00
_cell.angle_gamma   90.00
#
_symmetry.space_group_name_H-M   'P 1'
#
loop_
_entity.id
_entity.type
_entity.pdbx_description
1 polymer ?
#
loop_
_entity_poly.entity_id
_entity_poly.type
_entity_poly.pdbx_seq_one_letter_code
_entity_poly.pdbx_strand_id
1 'polypeptide(L)'
;MSTRGWEGHVTLRNADSPNLSKDYSILKYADAIRDTGTEGYFEYRIEADDIGKGILRVSEKWGGIWRAPNNYTFTARNASQQGIELVERFPPRRDNDNIDMRMPWIPPPTDTSPALLTSSERRYEYDWWGTIISKHRPNSYYTNPIHPYRPNPARILYWMREGRAPIYSKS
;
A
#
# COMPACT_ATOMS: atom_id res chain seq x y z
N MET A 1 4.78 8.00 -9.31
CA MET A 1 3.87 8.51 -8.28
C MET A 1 4.39 9.87 -7.87
N SER A 2 3.58 10.91 -7.92
CA SER A 2 4.01 12.22 -7.39
C SER A 2 3.87 12.18 -5.87
N THR A 3 4.83 12.69 -5.11
CA THR A 3 4.65 12.90 -3.66
C THR A 3 3.87 14.19 -3.36
N ARG A 4 3.56 15.00 -4.38
CA ARG A 4 2.90 16.31 -4.24
C ARG A 4 1.38 16.20 -4.27
N GLY A 5 0.73 16.93 -3.37
CA GLY A 5 -0.72 17.13 -3.36
C GLY A 5 -1.53 15.93 -2.83
N TRP A 6 -0.90 15.01 -2.12
CA TRP A 6 -1.60 13.90 -1.43
C TRP A 6 -2.16 14.30 -0.07
N GLU A 7 -1.66 15.37 0.55
CA GLU A 7 -2.21 15.90 1.80
C GLU A 7 -3.69 16.25 1.61
N GLY A 8 -4.56 15.72 2.48
CA GLY A 8 -6.01 15.88 2.35
C GLY A 8 -6.68 15.04 1.26
N HIS A 9 -5.91 14.35 0.41
CA HIS A 9 -6.42 13.63 -0.77
C HIS A 9 -6.14 12.12 -0.75
N VAL A 10 -5.66 11.58 0.38
CA VAL A 10 -5.37 10.14 0.55
C VAL A 10 -6.59 9.28 0.24
N THR A 11 -7.78 9.67 0.70
CA THR A 11 -8.99 8.85 0.59
C THR A 11 -9.74 9.02 -0.74
N LEU A 12 -9.53 10.16 -1.43
CA LEU A 12 -10.21 10.46 -2.67
C LEU A 12 -9.36 11.41 -3.52
N ARG A 13 -8.93 10.94 -4.70
CA ARG A 13 -8.10 11.70 -5.63
C ARG A 13 -8.35 11.25 -7.05
N ASN A 14 -8.60 12.20 -7.95
CA ASN A 14 -8.86 11.94 -9.36
C ASN A 14 -9.95 10.88 -9.60
N ALA A 15 -10.98 10.86 -8.74
CA ALA A 15 -12.02 9.83 -8.74
C ALA A 15 -12.79 9.75 -10.07
N ASP A 16 -12.98 10.90 -10.73
CA ASP A 16 -13.67 10.99 -12.02
C ASP A 16 -12.77 10.70 -13.23
N SER A 17 -11.48 10.39 -12.99
CA SER A 17 -10.50 10.11 -14.05
C SER A 17 -9.54 8.99 -13.62
N PRO A 18 -10.03 7.74 -13.45
CA PRO A 18 -9.21 6.61 -13.02
C PRO A 18 -8.08 6.35 -14.01
N ASN A 19 -6.87 6.15 -13.48
CA ASN A 19 -5.67 5.97 -14.30
C ASN A 19 -4.60 5.18 -13.55
N LEU A 20 -3.92 4.24 -14.22
CA LEU A 20 -2.86 3.41 -13.63
C LEU A 20 -1.46 4.05 -13.66
N SER A 21 -1.34 5.20 -14.32
CA SER A 21 -0.08 5.94 -14.51
C SER A 21 -0.12 7.33 -13.87
N LYS A 22 -1.27 7.75 -13.34
CA LYS A 22 -1.43 8.99 -12.57
C LYS A 22 -1.83 8.66 -11.14
N ASP A 23 -1.62 9.59 -10.23
CA ASP A 23 -2.08 9.44 -8.85
C ASP A 23 -3.61 9.30 -8.83
N TYR A 24 -4.12 8.32 -8.08
CA TYR A 24 -5.55 8.03 -8.01
C TYR A 24 -5.87 7.41 -6.64
N SER A 25 -7.03 7.74 -6.08
CA SER A 25 -7.52 7.09 -4.87
C SER A 25 -9.05 7.11 -4.79
N ILE A 26 -9.60 5.99 -4.36
CA ILE A 26 -11.01 5.80 -3.99
C ILE A 26 -11.13 5.05 -2.66
N LEU A 27 -10.14 5.17 -1.76
CA LEU A 27 -10.21 4.50 -0.44
C LEU A 27 -11.47 4.88 0.36
N LYS A 28 -12.03 6.07 0.10
CA LYS A 28 -13.33 6.50 0.64
C LYS A 28 -14.46 5.47 0.37
N TYR A 29 -14.39 4.75 -0.74
CA TYR A 29 -15.39 3.77 -1.15
C TYR A 29 -14.97 2.31 -0.88
N ALA A 30 -13.73 2.08 -0.46
CA ALA A 30 -13.17 0.73 -0.36
C ALA A 30 -13.91 -0.17 0.65
N ASP A 31 -14.38 0.40 1.78
CA ASP A 31 -15.18 -0.35 2.75
C ASP A 31 -16.54 -0.76 2.18
N ALA A 32 -17.21 0.14 1.43
CA ALA A 32 -18.48 -0.17 0.79
C ALA A 32 -18.34 -1.25 -0.30
N ILE A 33 -17.21 -1.25 -1.02
CA ILE A 33 -16.86 -2.29 -2.01
C ILE A 33 -16.61 -3.62 -1.29
N ARG A 34 -15.76 -3.61 -0.25
CA ARG A 34 -15.49 -4.77 0.62
C ARG A 34 -16.79 -5.41 1.14
N ASP A 35 -17.75 -4.60 1.59
CA ASP A 35 -19.01 -5.05 2.19
C ASP A 35 -19.97 -5.69 1.17
N THR A 36 -19.66 -5.63 -0.13
CA THR A 36 -20.38 -6.44 -1.13
C THR A 36 -19.95 -7.92 -1.11
N GLY A 37 -18.81 -8.22 -0.49
CA GLY A 37 -18.32 -9.58 -0.29
C GLY A 37 -19.10 -10.32 0.80
N THR A 38 -19.30 -11.62 0.60
CA THR A 38 -20.00 -12.49 1.57
C THR A 38 -19.04 -13.25 2.50
N GLU A 39 -17.74 -13.15 2.24
CA GLU A 39 -16.71 -13.85 3.02
C GLU A 39 -16.42 -13.13 4.34
N GLY A 40 -15.97 -13.89 5.35
CA GLY A 40 -15.48 -13.34 6.62
C GLY A 40 -14.16 -12.55 6.50
N TYR A 41 -13.64 -12.39 5.27
CA TYR A 41 -12.38 -11.74 4.97
C TYR A 41 -12.42 -11.05 3.60
N PHE A 42 -11.46 -10.17 3.39
CA PHE A 42 -11.10 -9.67 2.06
C PHE A 42 -9.61 -9.85 1.83
N GLU A 43 -9.19 -9.75 0.57
CA GLU A 43 -7.78 -9.72 0.22
C GLU A 43 -7.41 -8.37 -0.36
N TYR A 44 -6.21 -7.91 -0.05
CA TYR A 44 -5.64 -6.71 -0.63
C TYR A 44 -4.24 -6.98 -1.13
N ARG A 45 -3.85 -6.21 -2.15
CA ARG A 45 -2.58 -6.35 -2.83
C ARG A 45 -1.85 -5.02 -2.80
N ILE A 46 -0.59 -5.07 -2.40
CA ILE A 46 0.34 -3.95 -2.55
C ILE A 46 1.37 -4.41 -3.57
N GLU A 47 1.52 -3.65 -4.65
CA GLU A 47 2.54 -3.80 -5.67
C GLU A 47 3.37 -2.52 -5.74
N ALA A 48 4.67 -2.66 -5.79
CA ALA A 48 5.61 -1.59 -6.02
C ALA A 48 6.44 -1.96 -7.24
N ASP A 49 6.36 -1.14 -8.29
CA ASP A 49 7.09 -1.37 -9.54
C ASP A 49 8.46 -0.69 -9.49
N ASP A 50 9.45 -1.42 -10.00
CA ASP A 50 10.77 -0.89 -10.32
C ASP A 50 10.77 -0.30 -11.74
N ILE A 51 11.10 1.00 -11.87
CA ILE A 51 11.72 1.51 -13.09
C ILE A 51 13.20 1.61 -12.76
N GLY A 52 13.92 0.53 -13.02
CA GLY A 52 15.33 0.42 -12.70
C GLY A 52 16.11 1.64 -13.22
N LYS A 53 16.86 2.28 -12.33
CA LYS A 53 17.97 3.14 -12.74
C LYS A 53 19.07 2.26 -13.33
N GLY A 54 18.92 1.90 -14.60
CA GLY A 54 20.01 1.38 -15.44
C GLY A 54 20.14 -0.15 -15.51
N ILE A 55 20.15 -0.63 -16.76
CA ILE A 55 20.78 -1.86 -17.25
C ILE A 55 20.41 -3.15 -16.50
N LEU A 56 19.14 -3.57 -16.58
CA LEU A 56 18.69 -4.95 -16.79
C LEU A 56 17.15 -4.94 -16.81
N ARG A 57 16.57 -5.37 -17.93
CA ARG A 57 15.14 -5.25 -18.26
C ARG A 57 14.30 -6.39 -17.67
N VAL A 58 14.12 -6.42 -16.35
CA VAL A 58 13.01 -7.17 -15.75
C VAL A 58 12.36 -6.28 -14.70
N SER A 59 11.09 -5.91 -14.91
CA SER A 59 10.30 -5.25 -13.87
C SER A 59 10.00 -6.28 -12.79
N GLU A 60 10.80 -6.33 -11.75
CA GLU A 60 10.47 -7.11 -10.57
C GLU A 60 9.38 -6.38 -9.80
N LYS A 61 8.26 -7.07 -9.56
CA LYS A 61 7.20 -6.58 -8.69
C LYS A 61 7.59 -6.88 -7.25
N TRP A 62 7.51 -5.86 -6.41
CA TRP A 62 7.74 -5.97 -4.99
C TRP A 62 6.39 -5.83 -4.29
N GLY A 63 6.09 -6.68 -3.31
CA GLY A 63 4.77 -6.64 -2.70
C GLY A 63 4.30 -7.92 -2.07
N GLY A 64 2.98 -8.00 -2.01
CA GLY A 64 2.29 -9.21 -1.60
C GLY A 64 0.79 -9.08 -1.77
N ILE A 65 0.13 -10.19 -1.47
CA ILE A 65 -1.30 -10.27 -1.24
C ILE A 65 -1.46 -10.63 0.24
N TRP A 66 -2.31 -9.89 0.92
CA TRP A 66 -2.66 -10.14 2.31
C TRP A 66 -4.15 -10.35 2.45
N ARG A 67 -4.53 -11.17 3.43
CA ARG A 67 -5.91 -11.40 3.82
C ARG A 67 -6.16 -10.74 5.17
N ALA A 68 -7.25 -9.98 5.24
CA ALA A 68 -7.69 -9.29 6.46
C ALA A 68 -9.13 -9.65 6.80
N PRO A 69 -9.50 -9.69 8.10
CA PRO A 69 -10.89 -9.84 8.54
C PRO A 69 -11.80 -8.78 7.93
N ASN A 70 -13.04 -9.14 7.58
CA ASN A 70 -13.97 -8.22 6.93
C ASN A 70 -14.42 -7.02 7.79
N ASN A 71 -14.22 -7.07 9.11
CA ASN A 71 -14.48 -5.96 10.01
C ASN A 71 -13.36 -4.89 10.02
N TYR A 72 -12.28 -5.06 9.25
CA TYR A 72 -11.20 -4.07 9.12
C TYR A 72 -11.49 -3.05 8.02
N THR A 73 -11.21 -1.77 8.26
CA THR A 73 -11.41 -0.63 7.34
C THR A 73 -10.13 -0.22 6.59
N PHE A 74 -10.27 0.27 5.36
CA PHE A 74 -9.20 0.88 4.57
C PHE A 74 -8.86 2.33 5.00
N THR A 75 -9.63 2.91 5.93
CA THR A 75 -9.49 4.31 6.36
C THR A 75 -9.22 4.46 7.85
N ALA A 76 -8.74 3.39 8.51
CA ALA A 76 -8.35 3.40 9.91
C ALA A 76 -7.44 4.60 10.24
N ARG A 77 -7.64 5.19 11.42
CA ARG A 77 -6.86 6.34 11.93
C ARG A 77 -5.85 5.97 13.01
N ASN A 78 -5.62 4.68 13.21
CA ASN A 78 -4.67 4.12 14.16
C ASN A 78 -4.11 2.79 13.62
N ALA A 79 -3.08 2.28 14.29
CA ALA A 79 -2.35 1.08 13.89
C ALA A 79 -2.90 -0.24 14.47
N SER A 80 -4.18 -0.30 14.89
CA SER A 80 -4.70 -1.46 15.62
C SER A 80 -5.06 -2.67 14.74
N GLN A 81 -5.23 -2.46 13.43
CA GLN A 81 -5.66 -3.50 12.48
C GLN A 81 -4.51 -4.44 12.08
N GLN A 82 -4.07 -5.27 13.02
CA GLN A 82 -2.93 -6.18 12.92
C GLN A 82 -3.39 -7.63 12.68
N GLY A 83 -2.45 -8.57 12.58
CA GLY A 83 -2.76 -10.00 12.52
C GLY A 83 -3.38 -10.45 11.18
N ILE A 84 -3.06 -9.74 10.10
CA ILE A 84 -3.41 -10.15 8.74
C ILE A 84 -2.58 -11.35 8.32
N GLU A 85 -3.06 -12.13 7.36
CA GLU A 85 -2.35 -13.27 6.78
C GLU A 85 -1.65 -12.86 5.48
N LEU A 86 -0.38 -13.22 5.31
CA LEU A 86 0.32 -13.08 4.03
C LEU A 86 -0.05 -14.27 3.13
N VAL A 87 -0.80 -14.00 2.07
CA VAL A 87 -1.26 -15.03 1.10
C VAL A 87 -0.20 -15.29 0.03
N GLU A 88 0.40 -14.23 -0.50
CA GLU A 88 1.43 -14.33 -1.55
C GLU A 88 2.44 -13.20 -1.38
N ARG A 89 3.70 -13.43 -1.77
CA ARG A 89 4.79 -12.45 -1.69
C ARG A 89 5.43 -12.23 -3.06
N PHE A 90 5.79 -10.98 -3.34
CA PHE A 90 6.52 -10.59 -4.55
C PHE A 90 7.88 -9.95 -4.20
N PRO A 91 9.02 -10.50 -4.65
CA PRO A 91 9.18 -11.86 -5.19
C PRO A 91 8.99 -12.94 -4.09
N PRO A 92 8.74 -14.21 -4.47
CA PRO A 92 8.41 -15.29 -3.52
C PRO A 92 9.56 -15.73 -2.58
N ARG A 93 10.76 -15.15 -2.70
CA ARG A 93 11.90 -15.44 -1.81
C ARG A 93 12.58 -14.15 -1.33
N ARG A 94 12.70 -13.98 -0.01
CA ARG A 94 13.68 -13.19 0.78
C ARG A 94 13.20 -13.07 2.23
N ASP A 95 14.13 -13.15 3.17
CA ASP A 95 13.88 -13.03 4.61
C ASP A 95 13.64 -11.57 5.05
N ASN A 96 12.79 -11.44 6.08
CA ASN A 96 12.48 -10.30 6.96
C ASN A 96 11.81 -9.02 6.42
N ASP A 97 10.61 -8.80 7.00
CA ASP A 97 9.86 -7.56 7.24
C ASP A 97 9.01 -6.97 6.09
N ASN A 98 7.76 -7.44 6.04
CA ASN A 98 6.69 -6.91 5.18
C ASN A 98 5.69 -6.12 5.99
N ILE A 99 5.39 -4.88 5.57
CA ILE A 99 4.25 -4.03 5.96
C ILE A 99 3.81 -4.11 7.44
N ASP A 100 4.68 -4.53 8.35
CA ASP A 100 4.42 -4.88 9.75
C ASP A 100 3.16 -5.75 10.00
N MET A 101 2.79 -6.64 9.05
CA MET A 101 1.61 -7.53 9.12
C MET A 101 0.34 -6.81 9.61
N ARG A 102 0.09 -5.63 9.06
CA ARG A 102 -1.01 -4.73 9.44
C ARG A 102 -1.62 -4.08 8.21
N MET A 103 -2.91 -3.80 8.29
CA MET A 103 -3.59 -2.99 7.31
C MET A 103 -2.94 -1.60 7.21
N PRO A 104 -2.80 -1.06 6.00
CA PRO A 104 -2.53 0.35 5.82
C PRO A 104 -3.57 1.21 6.56
N TRP A 105 -3.10 2.25 7.23
CA TRP A 105 -3.88 3.19 8.01
C TRP A 105 -3.38 4.62 7.76
N ILE A 106 -4.24 5.59 8.03
CA ILE A 106 -4.00 7.02 7.79
C ILE A 106 -3.56 7.66 9.11
N PRO A 107 -2.24 7.90 9.29
CA PRO A 107 -1.76 8.47 10.53
C PRO A 107 -2.22 9.91 10.72
N PRO A 108 -2.36 10.38 11.98
CA PRO A 108 -2.52 11.79 12.24
C PRO A 108 -1.27 12.54 11.74
N PRO A 109 -1.43 13.76 11.19
CA PRO A 109 -0.30 14.57 10.76
C PRO A 109 0.68 14.82 11.91
N THR A 110 1.97 14.64 11.67
CA THR A 110 3.03 15.08 12.58
C THR A 110 4.14 15.78 11.79
N ASP A 111 4.96 16.57 12.46
CA ASP A 111 6.12 17.22 11.85
C ASP A 111 7.27 16.23 11.62
N THR A 112 7.31 15.15 12.40
CA THR A 112 8.35 14.12 12.35
C THR A 112 8.05 12.97 11.39
N SER A 113 6.80 12.86 10.90
CA SER A 113 6.40 11.78 10.00
C SER A 113 5.88 12.32 8.67
N PRO A 114 6.48 11.93 7.54
CA PRO A 114 5.92 12.23 6.22
C PRO A 114 4.84 11.24 5.79
N ALA A 115 4.54 10.18 6.54
CA ALA A 115 3.57 9.16 6.13
C ALA A 115 2.14 9.73 6.07
N LEU A 116 1.44 9.44 4.98
CA LEU A 116 0.03 9.77 4.76
C LEU A 116 -0.85 8.52 4.66
N LEU A 117 -0.26 7.39 4.26
CA LEU A 117 -0.84 6.06 4.34
C LEU A 117 0.31 5.10 4.60
N THR A 118 0.25 4.36 5.71
CA THR A 118 1.32 3.44 6.11
C THR A 118 0.74 2.22 6.79
N SER A 119 1.42 1.10 6.68
CA SER A 119 1.13 -0.10 7.48
C SER A 119 2.00 -0.21 8.72
N SER A 120 3.00 0.68 8.90
CA SER A 120 3.88 0.63 10.06
C SER A 120 3.25 1.25 11.30
N GLU A 121 3.63 0.72 12.46
CA GLU A 121 3.38 1.36 13.74
C GLU A 121 4.37 2.50 14.00
N ARG A 122 5.63 2.33 13.57
CA ARG A 122 6.69 3.32 13.75
C ARG A 122 6.57 4.37 12.64
N ARG A 123 6.59 5.64 13.05
CA ARG A 123 6.33 6.79 12.18
C ARG A 123 7.49 7.78 12.13
N TYR A 124 8.62 7.44 12.75
CA TYR A 124 9.75 8.34 12.93
C TYR A 124 10.68 8.34 11.70
N GLU A 125 11.44 9.41 11.55
CA GLU A 125 12.21 9.80 10.35
C GLU A 125 13.14 8.72 9.76
N TYR A 126 13.49 7.69 10.54
CA TYR A 126 14.42 6.63 10.14
C TYR A 126 13.74 5.27 9.85
N ASP A 127 12.48 5.08 10.26
CA ASP A 127 11.70 3.84 10.07
C ASP A 127 10.49 4.13 9.15
N TRP A 128 10.76 4.15 7.84
CA TRP A 128 9.83 4.58 6.78
C TRP A 128 9.19 3.39 6.05
N TRP A 129 9.42 2.17 6.53
CA TRP A 129 8.89 0.94 5.94
C TRP A 129 7.37 0.87 6.12
N GLY A 130 6.70 0.16 5.21
CA GLY A 130 5.24 0.15 5.16
C GLY A 130 4.59 1.44 4.66
N THR A 131 5.36 2.50 4.34
CA THR A 131 4.80 3.77 3.84
C THR A 131 4.41 3.66 2.38
N ILE A 132 3.10 3.73 2.10
CA ILE A 132 2.50 3.64 0.76
C ILE A 132 2.38 5.03 0.13
N ILE A 133 1.92 6.01 0.90
CA ILE A 133 1.78 7.41 0.47
C ILE A 133 2.51 8.29 1.47
N SER A 134 3.30 9.25 0.97
CA SER A 134 4.01 10.22 1.79
C SER A 134 3.79 11.65 1.31
N LYS A 135 3.96 12.60 2.24
CA LYS A 135 4.06 14.02 1.99
C LYS A 135 5.29 14.29 1.13
N HIS A 136 5.17 15.24 0.20
CA HIS A 136 6.35 15.77 -0.48
C HIS A 136 7.26 16.47 0.54
N ARG A 137 8.51 16.04 0.64
CA ARG A 137 9.57 16.94 1.14
C ARG A 137 10.71 17.00 0.12
N PRO A 138 11.26 18.19 -0.14
CA PRO A 138 12.44 18.34 -0.97
C PRO A 138 13.58 17.43 -0.46
N ASN A 139 14.31 16.80 -1.38
CA ASN A 139 15.49 15.97 -1.10
C ASN A 139 15.27 14.77 -0.18
N SER A 140 14.03 14.28 -0.07
CA SER A 140 13.79 13.12 0.76
C SER A 140 12.79 12.13 0.19
N TYR A 141 13.00 10.89 0.58
CA TYR A 141 12.68 9.67 -0.12
C TYR A 141 11.87 8.79 0.83
N TYR A 142 10.55 8.98 0.87
CA TYR A 142 9.75 8.48 2.01
C TYR A 142 8.71 7.42 1.68
N THR A 143 8.48 7.08 0.40
CA THR A 143 7.62 5.94 0.09
C THR A 143 8.46 4.68 0.08
N ASN A 144 8.14 3.76 0.99
CA ASN A 144 8.73 2.44 1.01
C ASN A 144 7.79 1.45 1.66
N PRO A 145 6.94 0.81 0.87
CA PRO A 145 6.05 -0.22 1.41
C PRO A 145 6.83 -1.44 1.91
N ILE A 146 8.10 -1.66 1.53
CA ILE A 146 8.79 -2.97 1.71
C ILE A 146 10.25 -2.82 2.15
N HIS A 147 10.54 -3.31 3.36
CA HIS A 147 11.88 -3.34 3.95
C HIS A 147 12.81 -4.37 3.25
N PRO A 148 14.14 -4.23 3.34
CA PRO A 148 14.96 -3.03 3.19
C PRO A 148 15.33 -2.79 1.72
N TYR A 149 14.79 -3.58 0.79
CA TYR A 149 15.44 -3.78 -0.50
C TYR A 149 15.25 -2.64 -1.50
N ARG A 150 14.17 -1.85 -1.43
CA ARG A 150 13.80 -0.91 -2.51
C ARG A 150 13.18 0.42 -2.04
N PRO A 151 14.01 1.39 -1.62
CA PRO A 151 13.56 2.77 -1.48
C PRO A 151 12.95 3.35 -2.76
N ASN A 152 11.82 4.05 -2.64
CA ASN A 152 11.23 4.91 -3.69
C ASN A 152 10.84 4.20 -5.00
N PRO A 153 9.87 3.27 -4.96
CA PRO A 153 9.32 2.71 -6.18
C PRO A 153 8.72 3.80 -7.07
N ALA A 154 8.82 3.62 -8.39
CA ALA A 154 8.28 4.57 -9.35
C ALA A 154 6.75 4.63 -9.30
N ARG A 155 6.11 3.50 -8.94
CA ARG A 155 4.68 3.37 -8.76
C ARG A 155 4.41 2.40 -7.61
N ILE A 156 3.44 2.77 -6.77
CA ILE A 156 2.83 1.88 -5.78
C ILE A 156 1.37 1.74 -6.15
N LEU A 157 0.87 0.53 -5.98
CA LEU A 157 -0.39 0.04 -6.45
C LEU A 157 -1.05 -0.66 -5.26
N TYR A 158 -2.19 -0.16 -4.79
CA TYR A 158 -2.92 -0.71 -3.65
C TYR A 158 -4.34 -1.06 -4.08
N TRP A 159 -4.66 -2.35 -4.06
CA TRP A 159 -5.90 -2.92 -4.62
C TRP A 159 -6.55 -3.84 -3.61
N MET A 160 -7.84 -4.10 -3.80
CA MET A 160 -8.59 -5.06 -3.01
C MET A 160 -9.43 -5.96 -3.90
N ARG A 161 -9.79 -7.13 -3.38
CA ARG A 161 -10.82 -8.01 -3.95
C ARG A 161 -11.70 -8.57 -2.83
N GLU A 162 -13.00 -8.64 -3.09
CA GLU A 162 -13.99 -9.23 -2.20
C GLU A 162 -13.83 -10.76 -2.22
N GLY A 163 -13.13 -11.34 -1.24
CA GLY A 163 -13.06 -12.80 -1.07
C GLY A 163 -12.66 -13.60 -2.33
N ARG A 164 -12.92 -14.92 -2.35
CA ARG A 164 -12.63 -15.77 -3.52
C ARG A 164 -13.65 -15.59 -4.64
N ALA A 165 -13.42 -14.61 -5.52
CA ALA A 165 -13.54 -14.90 -6.95
C ALA A 165 -12.35 -15.78 -7.38
N PRO A 166 -12.51 -16.76 -8.30
CA PRO A 166 -11.40 -17.60 -8.76
C PRO A 166 -10.23 -16.75 -9.22
N ILE A 167 -9.02 -17.05 -8.73
CA ILE A 167 -7.80 -16.47 -9.28
C ILE A 167 -7.63 -17.11 -10.66
N TYR A 168 -7.96 -16.39 -11.72
CA TYR A 168 -7.56 -16.80 -13.06
C TYR A 168 -6.04 -16.70 -13.13
N SER A 169 -5.35 -17.83 -13.01
CA SER A 169 -3.97 -17.93 -13.44
C SER A 169 -3.95 -17.65 -14.94
N LYS A 170 -3.19 -16.64 -15.37
CA LYS A 170 -2.86 -16.50 -16.80
C LYS A 170 -2.14 -17.78 -17.22
N SER A 171 -2.79 -18.57 -18.07
CA SER A 171 -2.19 -19.65 -18.85
C SER A 171 -1.10 -19.12 -19.76
#